data_AF-A0A640VWF5-F1
#
_entry.id   AF-A0A640VWF5-F1
#
_cell.length_a   1.000
_cell.length_b   1.000
_cell.length_c   1.000
_cell.angle_alpha   90.00
_cell.angle_beta   90.00
_cell.angle_gamma   90.00
#
_symmetry.space_group_name_H-M   'P 1'
#
loop_
_entity.id
_entity.type
_entity.pdbx_description
1 polymer ?
#
loop_
_entity_poly.entity_id
_entity_poly.type
_entity_poly.pdbx_seq_one_letter_code
_entity_poly.pdbx_strand_id
1 'polypeptide(L)'
;MSIKPPLSDLPIKTADSGFYRGFSVNVTVVSKIIISTLVVWCIVWPTEAGTILGNWNTAILAQFAAWYIWVVTAFVIVCIGLAIWPAAGRLNLGTEGEKPEFSNFSWFSMMFGAGIGVGMLTWAVAEPVAHFKNNPSVIQGVTTALDADNVRTAYVWSYLHWGLGAWACYAIAGLALAFFSYRRGLPLTIRSSLTPLFGKSLSGNAGHLIDIVAVVATILGVAQTLGFGVEQFVAGLTRIGIGGLALEDGSATTLGIVIALLVIMGASTLSALSGVGKGIKWLSNINMVLSIFLLGFFIIFGATWFGAMAFFVGIWDYLIALPWLSFNVYSSDGVEGSEAFLLTQWQGWWPVFYWAWWIAFAPFVGLFLARISRGRSIREFVLGAMIVPSLMCFVWFAWAGGTAIDLELNGGANGLILDAANGDKIFAMTEFMLAPIAQFLAWGMAVIIVVLLMTFLVTSADSAVLIVNTINAAGDEGPKARPHILFWGAALALVVGGLLISGGTGAIQTAMVIGALPFSIVMALMCIALIKAIFNDGRREAAGVPTTFDQIDEDMSASPAE
;
A
#
# COMPACT_ATOMS: atom_id res chain seq x y z
N MET A 1 4.61 -39.57 18.09
CA MET A 1 5.52 -39.04 17.07
C MET A 1 6.30 -37.90 17.68
N SER A 2 7.63 -37.94 17.63
CA SER A 2 8.48 -36.84 18.08
C SER A 2 8.19 -35.58 17.25
N ILE A 3 8.17 -34.42 17.91
CA ILE A 3 8.03 -33.13 17.25
C ILE A 3 9.31 -32.90 16.44
N LYS A 4 9.18 -32.66 15.13
CA LYS A 4 10.33 -32.38 14.25
C LYS A 4 10.72 -30.90 14.31
N PRO A 5 12.01 -30.58 14.08
CA PRO A 5 12.44 -29.21 13.80
C PRO A 5 11.62 -28.58 12.66
N PRO A 6 11.50 -27.24 12.63
CA PRO A 6 10.89 -26.53 11.53
C PRO A 6 11.70 -26.72 10.24
N LEU A 7 11.09 -26.39 9.09
CA LEU A 7 11.81 -26.35 7.82
C LEU A 7 12.74 -25.13 7.80
N SER A 8 14.05 -25.34 7.62
CA SER A 8 15.06 -24.29 7.48
C SER A 8 15.63 -24.15 6.06
N ASP A 9 15.35 -25.11 5.17
CA ASP A 9 15.80 -25.09 3.78
C ASP A 9 14.62 -25.24 2.81
N LEU A 10 14.58 -24.35 1.82
CA LEU A 10 13.62 -24.35 0.73
C LEU A 10 14.36 -24.04 -0.58
N PRO A 11 14.86 -25.06 -1.30
CA PRO A 11 15.60 -24.84 -2.53
C PRO A 11 14.65 -24.29 -3.61
N ILE A 12 15.00 -23.15 -4.20
CA ILE A 12 14.26 -22.54 -5.31
C ILE A 12 15.16 -22.56 -6.54
N LYS A 13 14.69 -23.18 -7.63
CA LYS A 13 15.47 -23.28 -8.86
C LYS A 13 15.55 -21.91 -9.57
N THR A 14 16.76 -21.36 -9.67
CA THR A 14 17.10 -20.18 -10.48
C THR A 14 17.90 -20.59 -11.71
N ALA A 15 17.96 -19.74 -12.74
CA ALA A 15 18.83 -20.00 -13.89
C ALA A 15 20.30 -19.67 -13.57
N ASP A 16 21.21 -20.53 -14.01
CA ASP A 16 22.66 -20.40 -13.74
C ASP A 16 23.38 -19.49 -14.75
N SER A 17 22.79 -19.28 -15.94
CA SER A 17 23.37 -18.51 -17.03
C SER A 17 22.32 -17.81 -17.92
N GLY A 18 22.79 -16.95 -18.82
CA GLY A 18 21.95 -16.23 -19.79
C GLY A 18 21.23 -15.01 -19.21
N PHE A 19 20.21 -14.54 -19.94
CA PHE A 19 19.44 -13.33 -19.60
C PHE A 19 18.79 -13.41 -18.21
N TYR A 20 18.33 -14.61 -17.82
CA TYR A 20 17.63 -14.86 -16.55
C TYR A 20 18.55 -15.33 -15.41
N ARG A 21 19.87 -15.18 -15.52
CA ARG A 21 20.80 -15.63 -14.48
C ARG A 21 20.43 -15.06 -13.10
N GLY A 22 20.28 -15.94 -12.10
CA GLY A 22 19.85 -15.60 -10.74
C GLY A 22 18.34 -15.44 -10.56
N PHE A 23 17.54 -15.61 -11.63
CA PHE A 23 16.08 -15.49 -11.58
C PHE A 23 15.41 -16.85 -11.71
N SER A 24 14.26 -17.00 -11.03
CA SER A 24 13.35 -18.10 -11.30
C SER A 24 12.66 -17.87 -12.64
N VAL A 25 13.05 -18.66 -13.65
CA VAL A 25 12.53 -18.52 -15.02
C VAL A 25 11.01 -18.66 -15.06
N ASN A 26 10.47 -19.65 -14.33
CA ASN A 26 9.04 -19.91 -14.29
C ASN A 26 8.25 -18.72 -13.75
N VAL A 27 8.68 -18.15 -12.62
CA VAL A 27 8.02 -16.98 -12.02
C VAL A 27 8.17 -15.77 -12.92
N THR A 28 9.40 -15.50 -13.37
CA THR A 28 9.72 -14.29 -14.12
C THR A 28 9.02 -14.26 -15.47
N VAL A 29 9.13 -15.32 -16.28
CA VAL A 29 8.57 -15.35 -17.63
C VAL A 29 7.05 -15.31 -17.58
N VAL A 30 6.42 -16.12 -16.72
CA VAL A 30 4.95 -16.13 -16.62
C VAL A 30 4.42 -14.78 -16.15
N SER A 31 5.05 -14.17 -15.13
CA SER A 31 4.65 -12.82 -14.68
C SER A 31 4.79 -11.78 -15.77
N LYS A 32 5.89 -11.82 -16.54
CA LYS A 32 6.10 -10.90 -17.68
C LYS A 32 5.03 -11.10 -18.74
N ILE A 33 4.65 -12.34 -19.06
CA ILE A 33 3.61 -12.66 -20.05
C ILE A 33 2.28 -12.11 -19.57
N ILE A 34 1.86 -12.40 -18.33
CA ILE A 34 0.59 -11.93 -17.78
C ILE A 34 0.48 -10.40 -17.87
N ILE A 35 1.51 -9.67 -17.40
CA ILE A 35 1.51 -8.21 -17.42
C ILE A 35 1.57 -7.67 -18.86
N SER A 36 2.42 -8.24 -19.72
CA SER A 36 2.53 -7.79 -21.12
C SER A 36 1.23 -8.00 -21.88
N THR A 37 0.56 -9.14 -21.68
CA THR A 37 -0.73 -9.43 -22.31
C THR A 37 -1.81 -8.47 -21.82
N LEU A 38 -1.87 -8.20 -20.51
CA LEU A 38 -2.80 -7.21 -19.96
C LEU A 38 -2.58 -5.82 -20.58
N VAL A 39 -1.32 -5.39 -20.65
CA VAL A 39 -0.92 -4.10 -21.26
C VAL A 39 -1.35 -4.03 -22.72
N VAL A 40 -0.98 -5.04 -23.52
CA VAL A 40 -1.30 -5.06 -24.95
C VAL A 40 -2.81 -5.05 -25.16
N TRP A 41 -3.56 -5.82 -24.35
CA TRP A 41 -5.01 -5.86 -24.44
C TRP A 41 -5.65 -4.50 -24.11
N CYS A 42 -5.24 -3.84 -23.03
CA CYS A 42 -5.78 -2.53 -22.64
C CYS A 42 -5.40 -1.41 -23.62
N ILE A 43 -4.24 -1.48 -24.27
CA ILE A 43 -3.80 -0.47 -25.25
C ILE A 43 -4.47 -0.66 -26.61
N VAL A 44 -4.57 -1.90 -27.09
CA VAL A 44 -5.06 -2.20 -28.45
C VAL A 44 -6.59 -2.21 -28.49
N TRP A 45 -7.26 -2.66 -27.42
CA TRP A 45 -8.73 -2.74 -27.34
C TRP A 45 -9.27 -2.07 -26.06
N PRO A 46 -9.08 -0.75 -25.89
CA PRO A 46 -9.38 -0.05 -24.64
C PRO A 46 -10.86 -0.15 -24.23
N THR A 47 -11.79 0.03 -25.17
CA THR A 47 -13.24 -0.01 -24.89
C THR A 47 -13.72 -1.41 -24.48
N GLU A 48 -13.25 -2.44 -25.18
CA GLU A 48 -13.58 -3.83 -24.87
C GLU A 48 -12.96 -4.23 -23.52
N ALA A 49 -11.70 -3.89 -23.30
CA ALA A 49 -11.00 -4.14 -22.04
C ALA A 49 -11.72 -3.47 -20.87
N GLY A 50 -12.09 -2.19 -21.00
CA GLY A 50 -12.85 -1.47 -19.97
C GLY A 50 -14.20 -2.12 -19.65
N THR A 51 -14.94 -2.55 -20.68
CA THR A 51 -16.24 -3.23 -20.52
C THR A 51 -16.09 -4.57 -19.80
N ILE A 52 -15.14 -5.41 -20.25
CA ILE A 52 -14.89 -6.72 -19.65
C ILE A 52 -14.42 -6.54 -18.21
N LEU A 53 -13.40 -5.71 -17.96
CA LEU A 53 -12.91 -5.41 -16.62
C LEU A 53 -14.03 -4.92 -15.70
N GLY A 54 -14.89 -4.00 -16.15
CA GLY A 54 -16.02 -3.50 -15.38
C GLY A 54 -17.05 -4.59 -15.01
N ASN A 55 -17.33 -5.52 -15.92
CA ASN A 55 -18.20 -6.66 -15.65
C ASN A 55 -17.60 -7.59 -14.58
N TRP A 56 -16.30 -7.89 -14.71
CA TRP A 56 -15.57 -8.67 -13.69
C TRP A 56 -15.55 -7.97 -12.34
N ASN A 57 -15.36 -6.64 -12.31
CA ASN A 57 -15.42 -5.86 -11.09
C ASN A 57 -16.77 -5.99 -10.40
N THR A 58 -17.85 -5.81 -11.17
CA THR A 58 -19.22 -5.86 -10.66
C THR A 58 -19.51 -7.23 -10.04
N ALA A 59 -19.10 -8.31 -10.70
CA ALA A 59 -19.20 -9.67 -10.14
C ALA A 59 -18.36 -9.80 -8.86
N ILE A 60 -17.08 -9.41 -8.88
CA ILE A 60 -16.23 -9.49 -7.69
C ILE A 60 -16.79 -8.70 -6.52
N LEU A 61 -17.29 -7.47 -6.74
CA LEU A 61 -17.90 -6.70 -5.66
C LEU A 61 -19.17 -7.40 -5.13
N ALA A 62 -20.01 -7.93 -6.02
CA ALA A 62 -21.24 -8.61 -5.61
C ALA A 62 -20.99 -9.92 -4.83
N GLN A 63 -19.86 -10.61 -5.04
CA GLN A 63 -19.55 -11.89 -4.37
C GLN A 63 -18.50 -11.80 -3.26
N PHE A 64 -17.54 -10.88 -3.38
CA PHE A 64 -16.33 -10.82 -2.55
C PHE A 64 -16.14 -9.48 -1.82
N ALA A 65 -17.05 -8.52 -1.91
CA ALA A 65 -16.99 -7.31 -1.07
C ALA A 65 -16.91 -7.66 0.42
N ALA A 66 -17.77 -8.55 0.89
CA ALA A 66 -17.77 -9.05 2.27
C ALA A 66 -16.44 -9.73 2.64
N TRP A 67 -15.86 -10.50 1.71
CA TRP A 67 -14.57 -11.15 1.91
C TRP A 67 -13.45 -10.13 2.19
N TYR A 68 -13.40 -9.02 1.44
CA TYR A 68 -12.41 -7.96 1.67
C TYR A 68 -12.56 -7.32 3.06
N ILE A 69 -13.80 -7.06 3.51
CA ILE A 69 -14.05 -6.54 4.86
C ILE A 69 -13.54 -7.53 5.91
N TRP A 70 -13.95 -8.79 5.82
CA TRP A 70 -13.62 -9.79 6.84
C TRP A 70 -12.14 -10.18 6.86
N VAL A 71 -11.49 -10.25 5.70
CA VAL A 71 -10.08 -10.67 5.63
C VAL A 71 -9.17 -9.59 6.23
N VAL A 72 -9.44 -8.31 6.00
CA VAL A 72 -8.67 -7.22 6.63
C VAL A 72 -8.93 -7.17 8.13
N THR A 73 -10.17 -7.36 8.56
CA THR A 73 -10.49 -7.50 9.99
C THR A 73 -9.77 -8.67 10.62
N ALA A 74 -9.66 -9.81 9.92
CA ALA A 74 -8.87 -10.94 10.38
C ALA A 74 -7.38 -10.58 10.52
N PHE A 75 -6.81 -9.79 9.59
CA PHE A 75 -5.42 -9.32 9.70
C PHE A 75 -5.22 -8.45 10.96
N VAL A 76 -6.13 -7.51 11.24
CA VAL A 76 -6.09 -6.69 12.46
C VAL A 76 -6.12 -7.56 13.71
N ILE A 77 -7.05 -8.51 13.78
CA ILE A 77 -7.21 -9.44 14.91
C ILE A 77 -5.95 -10.29 15.09
N VAL A 78 -5.38 -10.83 14.01
CA VAL A 78 -4.18 -11.68 14.07
C VAL A 78 -2.97 -10.86 14.52
N CYS A 79 -2.77 -9.66 14.00
CA CYS A 79 -1.71 -8.76 14.44
C CYS A 79 -1.81 -8.47 15.94
N ILE A 80 -2.96 -7.93 16.39
CA ILE A 80 -3.17 -7.59 17.80
C ILE A 80 -3.03 -8.84 18.68
N GLY A 81 -3.63 -9.96 18.26
CA GLY A 81 -3.57 -11.26 18.93
C GLY A 81 -2.14 -11.78 19.12
N LEU A 82 -1.29 -11.69 18.10
CA LEU A 82 0.12 -12.08 18.18
C LEU A 82 0.94 -11.14 19.08
N ALA A 83 0.62 -9.84 19.09
CA ALA A 83 1.31 -8.86 19.93
C ALA A 83 0.99 -9.06 21.43
N ILE A 84 -0.27 -9.33 21.76
CA ILE A 84 -0.72 -9.52 23.15
C ILE A 84 -0.37 -10.91 23.70
N TRP A 85 -0.33 -11.95 22.86
CA TRP A 85 0.02 -13.30 23.30
C TRP A 85 1.48 -13.34 23.79
N PRO A 86 1.75 -13.59 25.10
CA PRO A 86 3.10 -13.43 25.64
C PRO A 86 4.17 -14.32 24.99
N ALA A 87 3.82 -15.56 24.63
CA ALA A 87 4.73 -16.48 23.99
C ALA A 87 5.04 -16.09 22.54
N ALA A 88 4.06 -15.56 21.79
CA ALA A 88 4.27 -15.06 20.43
C ALA A 88 5.02 -13.72 20.44
N GLY A 89 4.53 -12.75 21.21
CA GLY A 89 5.03 -11.38 21.22
C GLY A 89 6.49 -11.24 21.66
N ARG A 90 7.04 -12.21 22.41
CA ARG A 90 8.45 -12.23 22.82
C ARG A 90 9.40 -12.82 21.77
N LEU A 91 8.88 -13.52 20.75
CA LEU A 91 9.74 -14.16 19.75
C LEU A 91 10.51 -13.11 18.96
N ASN A 92 11.78 -13.40 18.72
CA ASN A 92 12.67 -12.54 17.95
C ASN A 92 12.55 -12.81 16.45
N LEU A 93 12.49 -11.75 15.64
CA LEU A 93 12.56 -11.76 14.19
C LEU A 93 14.01 -11.90 13.72
N GLY A 94 14.61 -13.00 14.10
CA GLY A 94 16.03 -13.30 13.98
C GLY A 94 16.38 -14.55 14.78
N THR A 95 17.66 -14.80 14.96
CA THR A 95 18.14 -15.88 15.83
C THR A 95 18.04 -15.50 17.31
N GLU A 96 18.29 -16.46 18.20
CA GLU A 96 18.23 -16.22 19.63
C GLU A 96 19.33 -15.21 20.05
N GLY A 97 18.93 -14.14 20.75
CA GLY A 97 19.86 -13.09 21.18
C GLY A 97 20.27 -12.06 20.11
N GLU A 98 19.82 -12.20 18.86
CA GLU A 98 20.08 -11.22 17.80
C GLU A 98 19.45 -9.85 18.14
N LYS A 99 20.25 -8.78 18.05
CA LYS A 99 19.80 -7.41 18.39
C LYS A 99 19.26 -6.69 17.15
N PRO A 100 18.38 -5.68 17.33
CA PRO A 100 17.91 -4.86 16.22
C PRO A 100 19.05 -4.24 15.42
N GLU A 101 19.01 -4.39 14.09
CA GLU A 101 20.00 -3.79 13.18
C GLU A 101 19.96 -2.26 13.20
N PHE A 102 18.75 -1.70 13.35
CA PHE A 102 18.51 -0.26 13.41
C PHE A 102 18.01 0.17 14.79
N SER A 103 18.47 1.34 15.25
CA SER A 103 17.96 1.96 16.48
C SER A 103 16.47 2.26 16.39
N ASN A 104 15.78 2.39 17.53
CA ASN A 104 14.33 2.67 17.56
C ASN A 104 13.98 3.93 16.78
N PHE A 105 14.77 5.00 16.97
CA PHE A 105 14.58 6.25 16.25
C PHE A 105 14.73 6.05 14.74
N SER A 106 15.82 5.42 14.29
CA SER A 106 16.05 5.16 12.87
C SER A 106 14.94 4.30 12.26
N TRP A 107 14.47 3.29 13.01
CA TRP A 107 13.40 2.39 12.58
C TRP A 107 12.07 3.13 12.39
N PHE A 108 11.66 3.94 13.37
CA PHE A 108 10.47 4.77 13.26
C PHE A 108 10.58 5.82 12.14
N SER A 109 11.75 6.44 11.96
CA SER A 109 11.98 7.38 10.86
C SER A 109 11.90 6.70 9.48
N MET A 110 12.35 5.45 9.36
CA MET A 110 12.22 4.70 8.09
C MET A 110 10.77 4.30 7.81
N MET A 111 10.00 3.91 8.84
CA MET A 111 8.55 3.71 8.72
C MET A 111 7.83 5.00 8.33
N PHE A 112 8.28 6.14 8.88
CA PHE A 112 7.76 7.45 8.51
C PHE A 112 7.97 7.73 7.01
N GLY A 113 9.20 7.52 6.52
CA GLY A 113 9.51 7.69 5.10
C GLY A 113 8.76 6.72 4.17
N ALA A 114 8.38 5.54 4.66
CA ALA A 114 7.66 4.54 3.88
C ALA A 114 6.14 4.71 3.89
N GLY A 115 5.57 5.27 4.97
CA GLY A 115 4.12 5.50 5.08
C GLY A 115 3.62 6.79 4.47
N ILE A 116 4.54 7.70 4.12
CA ILE A 116 4.23 8.91 3.36
C ILE A 116 4.46 8.58 1.89
N GLY A 117 3.38 8.57 1.11
CA GLY A 117 3.41 8.27 -0.31
C GLY A 117 2.43 9.14 -1.10
N VAL A 118 2.47 9.00 -2.41
CA VAL A 118 1.58 9.69 -3.37
C VAL A 118 0.12 9.59 -2.97
N GLY A 119 -0.33 8.37 -2.64
CA GLY A 119 -1.71 8.12 -2.24
C GLY A 119 -2.13 9.00 -1.06
N MET A 120 -1.24 9.16 -0.08
CA MET A 120 -1.53 10.01 1.09
C MET A 120 -1.59 11.48 0.69
N LEU A 121 -0.67 11.99 -0.14
CA LEU A 121 -0.71 13.38 -0.59
C LEU A 121 -1.97 13.72 -1.41
N THR A 122 -2.48 12.78 -2.21
CA THR A 122 -3.76 12.93 -2.93
C THR A 122 -4.95 12.88 -1.97
N TRP A 123 -5.04 11.82 -1.17
CA TRP A 123 -6.25 11.51 -0.41
C TRP A 123 -6.35 12.21 0.94
N ALA A 124 -5.25 12.74 1.50
CA ALA A 124 -5.28 13.49 2.75
C ALA A 124 -6.18 14.73 2.68
N VAL A 125 -6.38 15.29 1.48
CA VAL A 125 -7.39 16.34 1.23
C VAL A 125 -8.65 15.73 0.63
N ALA A 126 -8.51 14.89 -0.41
CA ALA A 126 -9.65 14.45 -1.20
C ALA A 126 -10.65 13.56 -0.45
N GLU A 127 -10.18 12.68 0.43
CA GLU A 127 -11.05 11.72 1.10
C GLU A 127 -11.89 12.32 2.23
N PRO A 128 -11.35 13.15 3.15
CA PRO A 128 -12.17 13.86 4.12
C PRO A 128 -13.25 14.70 3.44
N VAL A 129 -12.89 15.41 2.37
CA VAL A 129 -13.81 16.24 1.58
C VAL A 129 -14.88 15.38 0.89
N ALA A 130 -14.51 14.21 0.35
CA ALA A 130 -15.46 13.30 -0.28
C ALA A 130 -16.45 12.71 0.74
N HIS A 131 -15.96 12.32 1.93
CA HIS A 131 -16.83 11.81 2.99
C HIS A 131 -17.65 12.91 3.66
N PHE A 132 -17.16 14.14 3.68
CA PHE A 132 -17.92 15.32 4.09
C PHE A 132 -19.11 15.59 3.16
N LYS A 133 -18.96 15.28 1.86
CA LYS A 133 -20.04 15.33 0.88
C LYS A 133 -21.00 14.14 1.00
N ASN A 134 -20.48 12.92 1.09
CA ASN A 134 -21.30 11.72 1.14
C ASN A 134 -20.61 10.56 1.88
N ASN A 135 -21.30 10.00 2.87
CA ASN A 135 -20.89 8.82 3.62
C ASN A 135 -22.14 8.08 4.13
N PRO A 136 -22.04 6.89 4.73
CA PRO A 136 -23.18 6.13 5.20
C PRO A 136 -24.13 6.89 6.13
N SER A 137 -23.61 7.74 7.03
CA SER A 137 -24.46 8.57 7.90
C SER A 137 -25.29 9.58 7.09
N VAL A 138 -24.74 10.13 6.01
CA VAL A 138 -25.49 10.99 5.07
C VAL A 138 -26.54 10.19 4.30
N ILE A 139 -26.18 9.01 3.78
CA ILE A 139 -27.09 8.14 3.00
C ILE A 139 -28.29 7.71 3.86
N GLN A 140 -28.06 7.45 5.15
CA GLN A 140 -29.08 7.06 6.12
C GLN A 140 -29.85 8.24 6.73
N GLY A 141 -29.54 9.48 6.34
CA GLY A 141 -30.17 10.69 6.88
C GLY A 141 -29.86 10.97 8.36
N VAL A 142 -28.76 10.42 8.88
CA VAL A 142 -28.27 10.65 10.26
C VAL A 142 -27.54 11.99 10.38
N THR A 143 -26.83 12.40 9.33
CA THR A 143 -26.11 13.67 9.23
C THR A 143 -26.42 14.36 7.91
N THR A 144 -26.16 15.67 7.83
CA THR A 144 -26.45 16.47 6.63
C THR A 144 -25.21 16.58 5.75
N ALA A 145 -25.35 16.32 4.44
CA ALA A 145 -24.26 16.47 3.48
C ALA A 145 -23.70 17.90 3.53
N LEU A 146 -22.36 18.03 3.58
CA LEU A 146 -21.65 19.31 3.59
C LEU A 146 -21.97 20.25 4.77
N ASP A 147 -22.51 19.74 5.87
CA ASP A 147 -22.80 20.50 7.09
C ASP A 147 -21.85 20.10 8.24
N ALA A 148 -21.72 20.99 9.23
CA ALA A 148 -20.83 20.83 10.39
C ALA A 148 -21.11 19.54 11.20
N ASP A 149 -22.36 19.06 11.22
CA ASP A 149 -22.72 17.81 11.90
C ASP A 149 -22.06 16.55 11.27
N ASN A 150 -21.69 16.61 10.00
CA ASN A 150 -21.11 15.51 9.24
C ASN A 150 -19.57 15.45 9.29
N VAL A 151 -18.91 16.45 9.90
CA VAL A 151 -17.43 16.48 9.98
C VAL A 151 -16.89 15.24 10.70
N ARG A 152 -17.46 14.88 11.86
CA ARG A 152 -16.96 13.77 12.67
C ARG A 152 -17.12 12.42 11.96
N THR A 153 -18.28 12.17 11.37
CA THR A 153 -18.57 10.93 10.64
C THR A 153 -17.70 10.81 9.39
N ALA A 154 -17.38 11.92 8.72
CA ALA A 154 -16.44 11.92 7.59
C ALA A 154 -15.05 11.41 7.99
N TYR A 155 -14.52 11.89 9.13
CA TYR A 155 -13.21 11.48 9.63
C TYR A 155 -13.14 10.03 10.10
N VAL A 156 -14.24 9.48 10.64
CA VAL A 156 -14.30 8.05 11.02
C VAL A 156 -13.96 7.15 9.83
N TRP A 157 -14.48 7.46 8.64
CA TRP A 157 -14.21 6.69 7.42
C TRP A 157 -12.80 6.90 6.89
N SER A 158 -12.32 8.14 6.84
CA SER A 158 -10.93 8.42 6.47
C SER A 158 -9.92 7.69 7.37
N TYR A 159 -10.20 7.64 8.68
CA TYR A 159 -9.34 6.95 9.64
C TYR A 159 -9.49 5.43 9.58
N LEU A 160 -10.66 4.92 9.17
CA LEU A 160 -10.81 3.49 8.86
C LEU A 160 -9.90 3.08 7.70
N HIS A 161 -9.93 3.82 6.58
CA HIS A 161 -9.22 3.42 5.37
C HIS A 161 -7.70 3.56 5.47
N TRP A 162 -7.19 4.50 6.28
CA TRP A 162 -5.74 4.75 6.44
C TRP A 162 -5.18 4.37 7.82
N GLY A 163 -6.02 3.80 8.68
CA GLY A 163 -5.67 3.36 10.03
C GLY A 163 -5.31 1.89 10.12
N LEU A 164 -5.73 1.25 11.20
CA LEU A 164 -5.23 -0.08 11.61
C LEU A 164 -5.43 -1.16 10.55
N GLY A 165 -6.52 -1.10 9.76
CA GLY A 165 -6.79 -2.09 8.70
C GLY A 165 -5.72 -2.08 7.61
N ALA A 166 -5.36 -0.89 7.11
CA ALA A 166 -4.34 -0.73 6.07
C ALA A 166 -2.98 -1.28 6.55
N TRP A 167 -2.59 -0.86 7.74
CA TRP A 167 -1.30 -1.23 8.31
C TRP A 167 -1.23 -2.68 8.80
N ALA A 168 -2.36 -3.29 9.14
CA ALA A 168 -2.42 -4.73 9.42
C ALA A 168 -2.10 -5.56 8.18
N CYS A 169 -2.56 -5.16 6.98
CA CYS A 169 -2.19 -5.83 5.72
C CYS A 169 -0.66 -5.89 5.57
N TYR A 170 0.00 -4.75 5.78
CA TYR A 170 1.46 -4.64 5.66
C TYR A 170 2.19 -5.36 6.78
N ALA A 171 1.68 -5.28 8.01
CA ALA A 171 2.23 -5.97 9.16
C ALA A 171 2.18 -7.49 9.00
N ILE A 172 1.09 -8.07 8.49
CA ILE A 172 1.02 -9.52 8.22
C ILE A 172 2.06 -9.93 7.18
N ALA A 173 2.14 -9.21 6.07
CA ALA A 173 3.11 -9.52 5.01
C ALA A 173 4.56 -9.41 5.51
N GLY A 174 4.87 -8.31 6.22
CA GLY A 174 6.22 -8.08 6.75
C GLY A 174 6.59 -8.99 7.90
N LEU A 175 5.66 -9.28 8.82
CA LEU A 175 5.89 -10.21 9.92
C LEU A 175 6.17 -11.61 9.40
N ALA A 176 5.40 -12.06 8.41
CA ALA A 176 5.61 -13.36 7.78
C ALA A 176 6.98 -13.43 7.09
N LEU A 177 7.31 -12.46 6.24
CA LEU A 177 8.61 -12.43 5.58
C LEU A 177 9.77 -12.40 6.58
N ALA A 178 9.71 -11.52 7.58
CA ALA A 178 10.75 -11.41 8.61
C ALA A 178 10.88 -12.71 9.43
N PHE A 179 9.77 -13.29 9.86
CA PHE A 179 9.77 -14.51 10.67
C PHE A 179 10.34 -15.69 9.89
N PHE A 180 9.87 -15.94 8.67
CA PHE A 180 10.31 -17.11 7.90
C PHE A 180 11.72 -16.93 7.32
N SER A 181 12.15 -15.70 7.02
CA SER A 181 13.50 -15.49 6.50
C SER A 181 14.56 -15.34 7.58
N TYR A 182 14.35 -14.49 8.59
CA TYR A 182 15.38 -14.23 9.58
C TYR A 182 15.38 -15.23 10.73
N ARG A 183 14.22 -15.77 11.12
CA ARG A 183 14.16 -16.80 12.17
C ARG A 183 14.34 -18.22 11.62
N ARG A 184 13.90 -18.50 10.39
CA ARG A 184 14.00 -19.86 9.78
C ARG A 184 15.03 -19.99 8.66
N GLY A 185 15.75 -18.93 8.30
CA GLY A 185 16.76 -19.00 7.24
C GLY A 185 16.20 -19.20 5.83
N LEU A 186 14.88 -19.07 5.63
CA LEU A 186 14.26 -19.32 4.33
C LEU A 186 14.44 -18.13 3.37
N PRO A 187 14.41 -18.35 2.05
CA PRO A 187 14.55 -17.28 1.07
C PRO A 187 13.52 -16.16 1.27
N LEU A 188 13.89 -14.90 1.08
CA LEU A 188 13.03 -13.73 1.29
C LEU A 188 12.02 -13.55 0.15
N THR A 189 11.07 -14.48 0.09
CA THR A 189 10.01 -14.59 -0.94
C THR A 189 8.66 -14.86 -0.27
N ILE A 190 7.57 -14.51 -0.95
CA ILE A 190 6.23 -14.70 -0.40
C ILE A 190 5.96 -16.18 -0.14
N ARG A 191 6.36 -17.08 -1.04
CA ARG A 191 6.14 -18.53 -0.82
C ARG A 191 6.74 -19.05 0.48
N SER A 192 7.87 -18.52 0.95
CA SER A 192 8.52 -19.00 2.17
C SER A 192 7.60 -18.89 3.39
N SER A 193 6.70 -17.91 3.37
CA SER A 193 5.73 -17.70 4.45
C SER A 193 4.70 -18.82 4.61
N LEU A 194 4.48 -19.62 3.56
CA LEU A 194 3.47 -20.67 3.55
C LEU A 194 4.06 -22.07 3.79
N THR A 195 5.37 -22.17 4.05
CA THR A 195 6.04 -23.44 4.35
C THR A 195 5.45 -24.22 5.53
N PRO A 196 4.87 -23.60 6.59
CA PRO A 196 4.18 -24.36 7.64
C PRO A 196 2.93 -25.12 7.15
N LEU A 197 2.34 -24.69 6.03
CA LEU A 197 1.13 -25.29 5.47
C LEU A 197 1.47 -26.32 4.40
N PHE A 198 2.39 -25.98 3.48
CA PHE A 198 2.65 -26.79 2.29
C PHE A 198 4.04 -27.45 2.26
N GLY A 199 4.91 -27.14 3.22
CA GLY A 199 6.25 -27.73 3.33
C GLY A 199 7.12 -27.51 2.08
N LYS A 200 7.93 -28.52 1.74
CA LYS A 200 8.87 -28.50 0.61
C LYS A 200 8.21 -28.45 -0.78
N SER A 201 6.89 -28.64 -0.88
CA SER A 201 6.19 -28.53 -2.17
C SER A 201 6.28 -27.11 -2.77
N LEU A 202 6.58 -26.11 -1.95
CA LEU A 202 6.78 -24.72 -2.36
C LEU A 202 8.09 -24.47 -3.14
N SER A 203 9.00 -25.44 -3.17
CA SER A 203 10.13 -25.42 -4.11
C SER A 203 9.69 -25.56 -5.58
N GLY A 204 8.48 -26.08 -5.82
CA GLY A 204 7.94 -26.34 -7.16
C GLY A 204 6.79 -25.42 -7.57
N ASN A 205 5.86 -25.96 -8.35
CA ASN A 205 4.79 -25.21 -9.01
C ASN A 205 3.85 -24.45 -8.07
N ALA A 206 3.55 -25.02 -6.89
CA ALA A 206 2.71 -24.34 -5.91
C ALA A 206 3.36 -23.02 -5.44
N GLY A 207 4.67 -23.04 -5.16
CA GLY A 207 5.41 -21.84 -4.82
C GLY A 207 5.55 -20.87 -5.98
N HIS A 208 5.72 -21.37 -7.22
CA HIS A 208 5.74 -20.52 -8.41
C HIS A 208 4.43 -19.72 -8.54
N LEU A 209 3.28 -20.37 -8.35
CA LEU A 209 1.97 -19.72 -8.42
C LEU A 209 1.85 -18.60 -7.38
N ILE A 210 2.26 -18.86 -6.13
CA ILE A 210 2.19 -17.87 -5.04
C ILE A 210 3.01 -16.62 -5.38
N ASP A 211 4.25 -16.80 -5.86
CA ASP A 211 5.11 -15.66 -6.20
C ASP A 211 4.61 -14.92 -7.46
N ILE A 212 4.04 -15.62 -8.45
CA ILE A 212 3.43 -14.99 -9.63
C ILE A 212 2.25 -14.11 -9.20
N VAL A 213 1.36 -14.63 -8.35
CA VAL A 213 0.23 -13.87 -7.81
C VAL A 213 0.72 -12.64 -7.05
N ALA A 214 1.78 -12.77 -6.24
CA ALA A 214 2.37 -11.64 -5.53
C ALA A 214 2.97 -10.58 -6.48
N VAL A 215 3.67 -10.99 -7.54
CA VAL A 215 4.23 -10.06 -8.54
C VAL A 215 3.10 -9.32 -9.26
N VAL A 216 2.07 -10.03 -9.72
CA VAL A 216 0.93 -9.41 -10.43
C VAL A 216 0.19 -8.44 -9.52
N ALA A 217 -0.12 -8.85 -8.28
CA ALA A 217 -0.76 -7.98 -7.30
C ALA A 217 0.07 -6.73 -7.01
N THR A 218 1.39 -6.87 -6.85
CA THR A 218 2.30 -5.74 -6.63
C THR A 218 2.25 -4.75 -7.80
N ILE A 219 2.36 -5.22 -9.04
CA ILE A 219 2.35 -4.34 -10.23
C ILE A 219 1.02 -3.58 -10.31
N LEU A 220 -0.11 -4.25 -10.08
CA LEU A 220 -1.42 -3.60 -10.15
C LEU A 220 -1.68 -2.63 -8.98
N GLY A 221 -1.25 -2.97 -7.76
CA GLY A 221 -1.34 -2.06 -6.61
C GLY A 221 -0.44 -0.82 -6.75
N VAL A 222 0.76 -0.99 -7.31
CA VAL A 222 1.64 0.14 -7.64
C VAL A 222 1.07 0.96 -8.78
N ALA A 223 0.48 0.33 -9.79
CA ALA A 223 -0.18 1.03 -10.89
C ALA A 223 -1.33 1.91 -10.39
N GLN A 224 -2.12 1.46 -9.40
CA GLN A 224 -3.15 2.29 -8.76
C GLN A 224 -2.56 3.56 -8.15
N THR A 225 -1.49 3.41 -7.36
CA THR A 225 -0.83 4.53 -6.68
C THR A 225 -0.24 5.52 -7.69
N LEU A 226 0.38 5.00 -8.76
CA LEU A 226 0.92 5.84 -9.84
C LEU A 226 -0.18 6.50 -10.67
N GLY A 227 -1.34 5.87 -10.85
CA GLY A 227 -2.49 6.46 -11.54
C GLY A 227 -2.95 7.77 -10.91
N PHE A 228 -3.20 7.75 -9.59
CA PHE A 228 -3.51 8.96 -8.82
C PHE A 228 -2.38 9.99 -8.92
N GLY A 229 -1.14 9.50 -8.84
CA GLY A 229 0.06 10.30 -9.00
C GLY A 229 0.18 11.04 -10.32
N VAL A 230 -0.17 10.38 -11.43
CA VAL A 230 -0.13 10.95 -12.77
C VAL A 230 -1.17 12.05 -12.89
N GLU A 231 -2.42 11.81 -12.47
CA GLU A 231 -3.47 12.84 -12.48
C GLU A 231 -3.08 14.05 -11.62
N GLN A 232 -2.60 13.80 -10.40
CA GLN A 232 -2.16 14.86 -9.49
C GLN A 232 -0.94 15.61 -10.04
N PHE A 233 -0.01 14.93 -10.71
CA PHE A 233 1.15 15.57 -11.32
C PHE A 233 0.76 16.44 -12.50
N VAL A 234 -0.16 15.96 -13.35
CA VAL A 234 -0.73 16.74 -14.46
C VAL A 234 -1.47 17.99 -13.96
N ALA A 235 -2.29 17.85 -12.91
CA ALA A 235 -2.94 19.00 -12.27
C ALA A 235 -1.90 20.02 -11.77
N GLY A 236 -0.87 19.55 -11.07
CA GLY A 236 0.21 20.40 -10.58
C GLY A 236 1.01 21.09 -11.70
N LEU A 237 1.33 20.38 -12.80
CA LEU A 237 1.98 20.97 -13.97
C LEU A 237 1.12 22.07 -14.60
N THR A 238 -0.20 21.87 -14.64
CA THR A 238 -1.15 22.88 -15.12
C THR A 238 -1.15 24.11 -14.22
N ARG A 239 -1.14 23.92 -12.89
CA ARG A 239 -1.11 24.99 -11.87
C ARG A 239 0.19 25.82 -11.92
N ILE A 240 1.33 25.25 -12.31
CA ILE A 240 2.60 25.98 -12.46
C ILE A 240 2.77 26.64 -13.83
N GLY A 241 1.80 26.50 -14.74
CA GLY A 241 1.76 27.21 -16.03
C GLY A 241 1.98 26.34 -17.28
N ILE A 242 2.02 25.00 -17.17
CA ILE A 242 2.14 24.09 -18.32
C ILE A 242 0.75 23.66 -18.79
N GLY A 243 0.17 24.42 -19.72
CA GLY A 243 -1.18 24.16 -20.24
C GLY A 243 -1.28 22.99 -21.23
N GLY A 244 -2.52 22.57 -21.55
CA GLY A 244 -2.83 21.52 -22.52
C GLY A 244 -2.69 20.08 -21.98
N LEU A 245 -2.42 19.93 -20.68
CA LEU A 245 -2.22 18.63 -20.04
C LEU A 245 -3.46 18.08 -19.33
N ALA A 246 -4.41 18.95 -18.97
CA ALA A 246 -5.66 18.58 -18.31
C ALA A 246 -6.88 18.94 -19.18
N LEU A 247 -7.96 18.17 -19.02
CA LEU A 247 -9.29 18.41 -19.58
C LEU A 247 -10.07 19.41 -18.72
N GLU A 248 -11.22 19.86 -19.22
CA GLU A 248 -12.09 20.82 -18.52
C GLU A 248 -12.63 20.27 -17.18
N ASP A 249 -12.80 18.96 -17.08
CA ASP A 249 -13.22 18.28 -15.84
C ASP A 249 -12.07 18.04 -14.84
N GLY A 250 -10.85 18.51 -15.17
CA GLY A 250 -9.65 18.36 -14.36
C GLY A 250 -8.92 17.00 -14.51
N SER A 251 -9.44 16.08 -15.33
CA SER A 251 -8.76 14.81 -15.62
C SER A 251 -7.60 15.01 -16.61
N ALA A 252 -6.62 14.10 -16.61
CA ALA A 252 -5.44 14.23 -17.46
C ALA A 252 -5.75 13.90 -18.93
N THR A 253 -5.26 14.72 -19.86
CA THR A 253 -5.28 14.39 -21.29
C THR A 253 -4.33 13.23 -21.60
N THR A 254 -4.54 12.53 -22.72
CA THR A 254 -3.59 11.50 -23.20
C THR A 254 -2.16 12.04 -23.29
N LEU A 255 -1.99 13.30 -23.73
CA LEU A 255 -0.69 13.96 -23.79
C LEU A 255 -0.12 14.19 -22.38
N GLY A 256 -0.95 14.67 -21.44
CA GLY A 256 -0.59 14.85 -20.04
C GLY A 256 -0.13 13.55 -19.39
N ILE A 257 -0.87 12.46 -19.59
CA ILE A 257 -0.53 11.11 -19.09
C ILE A 257 0.83 10.66 -19.63
N VAL A 258 1.07 10.78 -20.94
CA VAL A 258 2.33 10.36 -21.57
C VAL A 258 3.51 11.18 -21.05
N ILE A 259 3.37 12.51 -20.97
CA ILE A 259 4.44 13.39 -20.45
C ILE A 259 4.74 13.06 -18.98
N ALA A 260 3.70 12.94 -18.15
CA ALA A 260 3.85 12.59 -16.74
C ALA A 260 4.60 11.27 -16.57
N LEU A 261 4.17 10.22 -17.28
CA LEU A 261 4.80 8.90 -17.20
C LEU A 261 6.23 8.91 -17.71
N LEU A 262 6.54 9.61 -18.80
CA LEU A 262 7.91 9.74 -19.29
C LEU A 262 8.83 10.40 -18.25
N VAL A 263 8.38 11.46 -17.60
CA VAL A 263 9.14 12.15 -16.55
C VAL A 263 9.31 11.26 -15.31
N ILE A 264 8.21 10.74 -14.78
CA ILE A 264 8.18 9.93 -13.55
C ILE A 264 8.97 8.63 -13.73
N MET A 265 8.62 7.85 -14.76
CA MET A 265 9.21 6.53 -14.98
C MET A 265 10.62 6.63 -15.55
N GLY A 266 10.93 7.67 -16.32
CA GLY A 266 12.29 7.98 -16.73
C GLY A 266 13.19 8.24 -15.54
N ALA A 267 12.80 9.17 -14.65
CA ALA A 267 13.56 9.47 -13.43
C ALA A 267 13.65 8.26 -12.48
N SER A 268 12.57 7.51 -12.31
CA SER A 268 12.53 6.29 -11.49
C SER A 268 13.45 5.20 -12.02
N THR A 269 13.41 4.92 -13.32
CA THR A 269 14.24 3.88 -13.92
C THR A 269 15.73 4.26 -13.87
N LEU A 270 16.06 5.54 -14.07
CA LEU A 270 17.43 6.05 -13.90
C LEU A 270 17.89 5.93 -12.44
N SER A 271 17.03 6.24 -11.48
CA SER A 271 17.30 6.05 -10.04
C SER A 271 17.63 4.58 -9.74
N ALA A 272 16.76 3.66 -10.17
CA ALA A 272 16.92 2.22 -9.98
C ALA A 272 18.24 1.68 -10.56
N LEU A 273 18.64 2.19 -11.74
CA LEU A 273 19.87 1.81 -12.43
C LEU A 273 21.14 2.39 -11.79
N SER A 274 21.05 3.56 -11.16
CA SER A 274 22.20 4.29 -10.58
C SER A 274 22.76 3.66 -9.31
N GLY A 275 22.09 2.63 -8.78
CA GLY A 275 22.45 1.99 -7.53
C GLY A 275 21.68 2.61 -6.36
N VAL A 276 20.76 1.80 -5.84
CA VAL A 276 19.76 2.02 -4.77
C VAL A 276 20.24 2.89 -3.59
N GLY A 277 21.52 2.91 -3.26
CA GLY A 277 22.02 3.58 -2.05
C GLY A 277 22.08 5.13 -2.10
N LYS A 278 22.43 5.74 -3.24
CA LYS A 278 22.66 7.21 -3.30
C LYS A 278 21.42 8.00 -3.73
N GLY A 279 20.75 7.56 -4.80
CA GLY A 279 19.57 8.24 -5.36
C GLY A 279 18.39 8.25 -4.40
N ILE A 280 18.03 7.07 -3.89
CA ILE A 280 16.91 6.89 -2.95
C ILE A 280 17.13 7.69 -1.67
N LYS A 281 18.35 7.69 -1.11
CA LYS A 281 18.66 8.43 0.10
C LYS A 281 18.49 9.93 -0.08
N TRP A 282 18.96 10.48 -1.19
CA TRP A 282 18.83 11.92 -1.46
C TRP A 282 17.38 12.33 -1.71
N LEU A 283 16.67 11.58 -2.55
CA LEU A 283 15.25 11.82 -2.83
C LEU A 283 14.39 11.71 -1.56
N SER A 284 14.64 10.70 -0.73
CA SER A 284 13.92 10.49 0.53
C SER A 284 14.15 11.64 1.52
N ASN A 285 15.37 12.18 1.62
CA ASN A 285 15.65 13.33 2.49
C ASN A 285 14.93 14.60 2.04
N ILE A 286 14.94 14.91 0.74
CA ILE A 286 14.21 16.05 0.19
C ILE A 286 12.73 15.90 0.47
N ASN A 287 12.20 14.73 0.17
CA ASN A 287 10.81 14.39 0.40
C ASN A 287 10.39 14.62 1.86
N MET A 288 11.17 14.14 2.82
CA MET A 288 10.89 14.34 4.24
C MET A 288 10.86 15.83 4.63
N VAL A 289 11.82 16.63 4.16
CA VAL A 289 11.86 18.07 4.44
C VAL A 289 10.66 18.80 3.84
N LEU A 290 10.34 18.52 2.57
CA LEU A 290 9.20 19.13 1.89
C LEU A 290 7.86 18.71 2.51
N SER A 291 7.74 17.44 2.94
CA SER A 291 6.57 16.93 3.66
C SER A 291 6.37 17.65 5.00
N ILE A 292 7.44 17.78 5.80
CA ILE A 292 7.39 18.49 7.08
C ILE A 292 7.04 19.97 6.87
N PHE A 293 7.61 20.60 5.84
CA PHE A 293 7.30 21.98 5.50
C PHE A 293 5.81 22.15 5.14
N LEU A 294 5.28 21.34 4.23
CA LEU A 294 3.90 21.45 3.78
C LEU A 294 2.90 21.14 4.90
N LEU A 295 3.15 20.09 5.68
CA LEU A 295 2.32 19.78 6.84
C LEU A 295 2.39 20.87 7.90
N GLY A 296 3.59 21.39 8.19
CA GLY A 296 3.81 22.52 9.09
C GLY A 296 3.07 23.77 8.64
N PHE A 297 3.02 24.03 7.33
CA PHE A 297 2.24 25.10 6.74
C PHE A 297 0.75 24.96 7.07
N PHE A 298 0.15 23.77 6.89
CA PHE A 298 -1.27 23.55 7.24
C PHE A 298 -1.54 23.64 8.75
N ILE A 299 -0.60 23.19 9.58
CA ILE A 299 -0.73 23.30 11.04
C ILE A 299 -0.75 24.76 11.49
N ILE A 300 0.09 25.62 10.89
CA ILE A 300 0.27 27.00 11.34
C ILE A 300 -0.69 27.98 10.65
N PHE A 301 -0.90 27.83 9.34
CA PHE A 301 -1.65 28.77 8.51
C PHE A 301 -2.97 28.21 7.98
N GLY A 302 -3.21 26.90 8.13
CA GLY A 302 -4.49 26.28 7.85
C GLY A 302 -5.38 26.25 9.09
N ALA A 303 -6.19 25.21 9.21
CA ALA A 303 -7.17 25.09 10.29
C ALA A 303 -6.55 24.44 11.54
N THR A 304 -5.76 25.18 12.31
CA THR A 304 -5.00 24.66 13.47
C THR A 304 -5.89 23.93 14.48
N TRP A 305 -6.95 24.60 14.96
CA TRP A 305 -7.83 24.05 16.00
C TRP A 305 -8.83 23.04 15.45
N PHE A 306 -9.36 23.29 14.26
CA PHE A 306 -10.22 22.33 13.56
C PHE A 306 -9.47 21.02 13.35
N GLY A 307 -8.22 21.09 12.85
CA GLY A 307 -7.36 19.92 12.66
C GLY A 307 -7.03 19.22 13.98
N ALA A 308 -6.75 19.96 15.06
CA ALA A 308 -6.55 19.35 16.37
C ALA A 308 -7.80 18.58 16.84
N MET A 309 -9.00 19.13 16.65
CA MET A 309 -10.26 18.45 16.97
C MET A 309 -10.49 17.22 16.08
N ALA A 310 -10.29 17.35 14.76
CA ALA A 310 -10.38 16.24 13.83
C ALA A 310 -9.42 15.10 14.22
N PHE A 311 -8.20 15.44 14.65
CA PHE A 311 -7.21 14.47 15.12
C PHE A 311 -7.65 13.76 16.40
N PHE A 312 -7.84 14.48 17.50
CA PHE A 312 -8.07 13.84 18.80
C PHE A 312 -9.47 13.23 18.90
N VAL A 313 -10.51 13.95 18.46
CA VAL A 313 -11.89 13.46 18.51
C VAL A 313 -12.13 12.42 17.42
N GLY A 314 -11.61 12.63 16.21
CA GLY A 314 -11.78 11.65 15.13
C GLY A 314 -11.10 10.32 15.45
N ILE A 315 -9.90 10.32 16.07
CA ILE A 315 -9.26 9.07 16.52
C ILE A 315 -10.13 8.37 17.56
N TRP A 316 -10.67 9.13 18.52
CA TRP A 316 -11.57 8.59 19.54
C TRP A 316 -12.82 7.96 18.92
N ASP A 317 -13.48 8.66 18.01
CA ASP A 317 -14.68 8.18 17.31
C ASP A 317 -14.37 6.95 16.45
N TYR A 318 -13.24 6.95 15.75
CA TYR A 318 -12.77 5.81 14.98
C TYR A 318 -12.55 4.58 15.87
N LEU A 319 -11.85 4.72 16.99
CA LEU A 319 -11.57 3.59 17.88
C LEU A 319 -12.84 3.01 18.52
N ILE A 320 -13.82 3.85 18.84
CA ILE A 320 -15.13 3.40 19.33
C ILE A 320 -15.92 2.68 18.23
N ALA A 321 -15.91 3.22 17.02
CA ALA A 321 -16.65 2.67 15.89
C ALA A 321 -16.00 1.41 15.29
N LEU A 322 -14.69 1.23 15.48
CA LEU A 322 -13.89 0.19 14.84
C LEU A 322 -14.49 -1.22 14.95
N PRO A 323 -14.96 -1.72 16.12
CA PRO A 323 -15.56 -3.04 16.20
C PRO A 323 -16.76 -3.22 15.27
N TRP A 324 -17.61 -2.21 15.14
CA TRP A 324 -18.76 -2.28 14.24
C TRP A 324 -18.31 -2.17 12.77
N LEU A 325 -17.44 -1.19 12.46
CA LEU A 325 -16.91 -0.98 11.11
C LEU A 325 -16.18 -2.20 10.55
N SER A 326 -15.48 -2.95 11.41
CA SER A 326 -14.73 -4.16 11.05
C SER A 326 -15.60 -5.32 10.56
N PHE A 327 -16.88 -5.38 10.94
CA PHE A 327 -17.77 -6.48 10.57
C PHE A 327 -18.99 -6.04 9.77
N ASN A 328 -19.21 -4.73 9.62
CA ASN A 328 -20.35 -4.20 8.89
C ASN A 328 -20.21 -4.43 7.38
N VAL A 329 -21.14 -5.18 6.82
CA VAL A 329 -21.27 -5.43 5.38
C VAL A 329 -22.66 -4.97 4.94
N TYR A 330 -22.72 -4.00 4.04
CA TYR A 330 -23.97 -3.55 3.46
C TYR A 330 -24.38 -4.51 2.32
N SER A 331 -25.68 -4.76 2.21
CA SER A 331 -26.25 -5.64 1.19
C SER A 331 -27.35 -4.90 0.44
N SER A 332 -27.30 -4.97 -0.89
CA SER A 332 -28.29 -4.35 -1.75
C SER A 332 -29.61 -5.13 -1.69
N ASP A 333 -30.72 -4.41 -1.70
CA ASP A 333 -32.08 -4.97 -1.88
C ASP A 333 -32.43 -5.18 -3.37
N GLY A 334 -31.52 -4.84 -4.28
CA GLY A 334 -31.71 -4.94 -5.73
C GLY A 334 -32.51 -3.78 -6.33
N VAL A 335 -32.90 -2.79 -5.53
CA VAL A 335 -33.65 -1.61 -5.99
C VAL A 335 -32.67 -0.46 -6.18
N GLU A 336 -32.39 -0.11 -7.44
CA GLU A 336 -31.49 1.00 -7.76
C GLU A 336 -31.97 2.30 -7.10
N GLY A 337 -31.04 2.97 -6.41
CA GLY A 337 -31.32 4.21 -5.67
C GLY A 337 -31.93 4.03 -4.28
N SER A 338 -32.21 2.81 -3.81
CA SER A 338 -32.58 2.57 -2.41
C SER A 338 -31.43 2.89 -1.46
N GLU A 339 -31.73 3.15 -0.18
CA GLU A 339 -30.70 3.34 0.85
C GLU A 339 -29.71 2.16 0.88
N ALA A 340 -30.23 0.93 0.85
CA ALA A 340 -29.43 -0.29 0.86
C ALA A 340 -28.52 -0.43 -0.38
N PHE A 341 -29.03 -0.05 -1.55
CA PHE A 341 -28.25 -0.01 -2.79
C PHE A 341 -27.12 1.02 -2.70
N LEU A 342 -27.43 2.24 -2.27
CA LEU A 342 -26.46 3.34 -2.16
C LEU A 342 -25.35 3.03 -1.13
N LEU A 343 -25.72 2.42 0.01
CA LEU A 343 -24.76 1.98 1.02
C LEU A 343 -23.81 0.89 0.49
N THR A 344 -24.35 -0.07 -0.27
CA THR A 344 -23.55 -1.14 -0.90
C THR A 344 -22.61 -0.57 -1.97
N GLN A 345 -23.11 0.34 -2.80
CA GLN A 345 -22.32 1.02 -3.82
C GLN A 345 -21.18 1.84 -3.20
N TRP A 346 -21.50 2.62 -2.17
CA TRP A 346 -20.51 3.39 -1.40
C TRP A 346 -19.45 2.46 -0.78
N GLN A 347 -19.86 1.32 -0.20
CA GLN A 347 -18.92 0.36 0.40
C GLN A 347 -17.96 -0.24 -0.64
N GLY A 348 -18.42 -0.44 -1.87
CA GLY A 348 -17.61 -0.88 -3.01
C GLY A 348 -16.54 0.15 -3.43
N TRP A 349 -16.92 1.44 -3.47
CA TRP A 349 -16.01 2.53 -3.85
C TRP A 349 -14.99 2.89 -2.79
N TRP A 350 -15.29 2.60 -1.52
CA TRP A 350 -14.49 3.01 -0.37
C TRP A 350 -13.84 1.80 0.33
N PRO A 351 -14.38 1.21 1.43
CA PRO A 351 -13.68 0.14 2.14
C PRO A 351 -13.16 -0.99 1.25
N VAL A 352 -14.00 -1.52 0.33
CA VAL A 352 -13.60 -2.66 -0.49
C VAL A 352 -12.47 -2.31 -1.44
N PHE A 353 -12.53 -1.12 -2.05
CA PHE A 353 -11.44 -0.58 -2.86
C PHE A 353 -10.13 -0.45 -2.05
N TYR A 354 -10.19 0.19 -0.88
CA TYR A 354 -9.00 0.37 -0.03
C TYR A 354 -8.42 -0.95 0.45
N TRP A 355 -9.25 -1.92 0.85
CA TRP A 355 -8.80 -3.25 1.24
C TRP A 355 -8.10 -3.98 0.10
N ALA A 356 -8.67 -3.95 -1.11
CA ALA A 356 -8.00 -4.49 -2.28
C ALA A 356 -6.66 -3.78 -2.54
N TRP A 357 -6.62 -2.46 -2.44
CA TRP A 357 -5.40 -1.67 -2.65
C TRP A 357 -4.30 -2.04 -1.66
N TRP A 358 -4.62 -2.08 -0.37
CA TRP A 358 -3.66 -2.41 0.68
C TRP A 358 -3.18 -3.85 0.59
N ILE A 359 -4.04 -4.79 0.22
CA ILE A 359 -3.65 -6.17 -0.07
C ILE A 359 -2.69 -6.23 -1.27
N ALA A 360 -3.03 -5.57 -2.38
CA ALA A 360 -2.19 -5.56 -3.59
C ALA A 360 -0.81 -4.93 -3.33
N PHE A 361 -0.74 -3.94 -2.43
CA PHE A 361 0.49 -3.25 -2.07
C PHE A 361 1.30 -3.95 -0.95
N ALA A 362 0.72 -4.95 -0.28
CA ALA A 362 1.34 -5.61 0.86
C ALA A 362 2.65 -6.38 0.57
N PRO A 363 2.89 -7.01 -0.60
CA PRO A 363 4.19 -7.62 -0.89
C PRO A 363 5.31 -6.58 -0.87
N PHE A 364 5.02 -5.39 -1.41
CA PHE A 364 5.95 -4.28 -1.49
C PHE A 364 6.28 -3.72 -0.10
N VAL A 365 5.26 -3.27 0.63
CA VAL A 365 5.47 -2.63 1.95
C VAL A 365 5.91 -3.67 2.98
N GLY A 366 5.35 -4.87 2.95
CA GLY A 366 5.71 -5.97 3.86
C GLY A 366 7.19 -6.34 3.74
N LEU A 367 7.72 -6.46 2.52
CA LEU A 367 9.15 -6.74 2.32
C LEU A 367 10.04 -5.62 2.88
N PHE A 368 9.66 -4.36 2.67
CA PHE A 368 10.36 -3.23 3.27
C PHE A 368 10.34 -3.30 4.81
N LEU A 369 9.16 -3.50 5.41
CA LEU A 369 8.99 -3.63 6.85
C LEU A 369 9.78 -4.78 7.43
N ALA A 370 9.83 -5.92 6.73
CA ALA A 370 10.64 -7.07 7.15
C ALA A 370 12.11 -6.67 7.28
N ARG A 371 12.69 -6.09 6.23
CA ARG A 371 14.10 -5.71 6.16
C ARG A 371 14.55 -4.80 7.29
N ILE A 372 13.77 -3.76 7.58
CA ILE A 372 14.14 -2.80 8.61
C ILE A 372 13.91 -3.31 10.04
N SER A 373 13.33 -4.52 10.19
CA SER A 373 12.86 -5.03 11.49
C SER A 373 13.57 -6.31 11.95
N ARG A 374 14.69 -6.69 11.33
CA ARG A 374 15.53 -7.80 11.77
C ARG A 374 15.99 -7.60 13.22
N GLY A 375 15.88 -8.64 14.04
CA GLY A 375 16.24 -8.63 15.47
C GLY A 375 15.23 -7.93 16.40
N ARG A 376 14.04 -7.56 15.89
CA ARG A 376 12.93 -7.01 16.70
C ARG A 376 12.05 -8.13 17.24
N SER A 377 11.39 -7.90 18.38
CA SER A 377 10.33 -8.82 18.82
C SER A 377 9.06 -8.69 17.97
N ILE A 378 8.26 -9.76 17.88
CA ILE A 378 6.96 -9.72 17.17
C ILE A 378 6.07 -8.60 17.72
N ARG A 379 6.04 -8.39 19.05
CA ARG A 379 5.21 -7.35 19.66
C ARG A 379 5.65 -5.95 19.25
N GLU A 380 6.95 -5.67 19.32
CA GLU A 380 7.48 -4.38 18.90
C GLU A 380 7.18 -4.14 17.42
N PHE A 381 7.45 -5.13 16.57
CA PHE A 381 7.19 -5.05 15.14
C PHE A 381 5.72 -4.70 14.85
N VAL A 382 4.77 -5.47 15.40
CA VAL A 382 3.35 -5.27 15.12
C VAL A 382 2.87 -3.90 15.59
N LEU A 383 3.18 -3.52 16.84
CA LEU A 383 2.71 -2.25 17.39
C LEU A 383 3.34 -1.06 16.65
N GLY A 384 4.64 -1.13 16.34
CA GLY A 384 5.31 -0.07 15.60
C GLY A 384 4.81 0.05 14.16
N ALA A 385 4.68 -1.07 13.45
CA ALA A 385 4.22 -1.10 12.06
C ALA A 385 2.75 -0.68 11.89
N MET A 386 1.91 -0.91 12.89
CA MET A 386 0.49 -0.52 12.84
C MET A 386 0.25 0.90 13.35
N ILE A 387 0.78 1.26 14.52
CA ILE A 387 0.38 2.49 15.20
C ILE A 387 1.09 3.70 14.61
N VAL A 388 2.41 3.63 14.42
CA VAL A 388 3.20 4.80 14.00
C VAL A 388 2.73 5.34 12.66
N PRO A 389 2.57 4.52 11.60
CA PRO A 389 2.16 5.05 10.32
C PRO A 389 0.67 5.44 10.29
N SER A 390 -0.21 4.76 11.03
CA SER A 390 -1.62 5.18 11.17
C SER A 390 -1.72 6.60 11.73
N LEU A 391 -1.00 6.88 12.83
CA LEU A 391 -1.00 8.21 13.44
C LEU A 391 -0.49 9.28 12.48
N MET A 392 0.50 8.95 11.66
CA MET A 392 1.01 9.89 10.65
C MET A 392 -0.02 10.19 9.56
N CYS A 393 -0.74 9.18 9.08
CA CYS A 393 -1.87 9.41 8.17
C CYS A 393 -2.91 10.31 8.86
N PHE A 394 -3.26 10.03 10.11
CA PHE A 394 -4.26 10.83 10.84
C PHE A 394 -3.84 12.29 11.00
N VAL A 395 -2.55 12.56 11.23
CA VAL A 395 -2.00 13.93 11.25
C VAL A 395 -2.24 14.61 9.89
N TRP A 396 -1.85 13.99 8.77
CA TRP A 396 -2.05 14.59 7.45
C TRP A 396 -3.53 14.86 7.14
N PHE A 397 -4.39 13.90 7.41
CA PHE A 397 -5.84 14.04 7.18
C PHE A 397 -6.47 15.11 8.07
N ALA A 398 -6.02 15.20 9.32
CA ALA A 398 -6.50 16.20 10.27
C ALA A 398 -6.19 17.62 9.82
N TRP A 399 -4.96 17.91 9.39
CA TRP A 399 -4.59 19.29 9.02
C TRP A 399 -4.78 19.60 7.53
N ALA A 400 -4.43 18.70 6.59
CA ALA A 400 -4.64 18.97 5.17
C ALA A 400 -6.14 18.89 4.82
N GLY A 401 -6.80 17.79 5.16
CA GLY A 401 -8.25 17.63 4.94
C GLY A 401 -9.08 18.55 5.83
N GLY A 402 -8.62 18.82 7.06
CA GLY A 402 -9.34 19.70 7.98
C GLY A 402 -9.28 21.14 7.55
N THR A 403 -8.14 21.59 6.99
CA THR A 403 -8.05 22.91 6.36
C THR A 403 -9.01 23.02 5.17
N ALA A 404 -9.11 22.00 4.32
CA ALA A 404 -10.05 22.02 3.21
C ALA A 404 -11.51 22.13 3.67
N ILE A 405 -11.92 21.30 4.64
CA ILE A 405 -13.30 21.34 5.17
C ILE A 405 -13.58 22.67 5.88
N ASP A 406 -12.64 23.18 6.68
CA ASP A 406 -12.81 24.46 7.38
C ASP A 406 -12.90 25.64 6.41
N LEU A 407 -12.12 25.64 5.33
CA LEU A 407 -12.21 26.69 4.30
C LEU A 407 -13.56 26.66 3.55
N GLU A 408 -14.14 25.46 3.36
CA GLU A 408 -15.46 25.31 2.75
C GLU A 408 -16.60 25.73 3.68
N LEU A 409 -16.52 25.35 4.96
CA LEU A 409 -17.54 25.68 5.97
C LEU A 409 -17.47 27.15 6.42
N ASN A 410 -16.28 27.64 6.71
CA ASN A 410 -16.05 28.88 7.45
C ASN A 410 -15.19 29.89 6.68
N GLY A 411 -14.35 29.42 5.74
CA GLY A 411 -13.38 30.25 5.02
C GLY A 411 -13.87 30.86 3.70
N GLY A 412 -15.11 30.55 3.27
CA GLY A 412 -15.70 31.12 2.05
C GLY A 412 -15.14 30.55 0.75
N ALA A 413 -14.65 29.31 0.76
CA ALA A 413 -14.22 28.63 -0.47
C ALA A 413 -15.39 28.35 -1.44
N ASN A 414 -16.63 28.27 -0.95
CA ASN A 414 -17.87 28.23 -1.75
C ASN A 414 -17.86 27.17 -2.87
N GLY A 415 -17.37 25.97 -2.57
CA GLY A 415 -17.31 24.85 -3.52
C GLY A 415 -16.00 24.74 -4.30
N LEU A 416 -15.10 25.73 -4.22
CA LEU A 416 -13.85 25.76 -4.99
C LEU A 416 -12.97 24.53 -4.75
N ILE A 417 -12.90 24.04 -3.51
CA ILE A 417 -12.09 22.87 -3.14
C ILE A 417 -12.93 21.59 -3.32
N LEU A 418 -14.23 21.64 -3.04
CA LEU A 418 -15.18 20.54 -3.22
C LEU A 418 -15.29 20.07 -4.66
N ASP A 419 -15.32 21.00 -5.61
CA ASP A 419 -15.56 20.73 -7.03
C ASP A 419 -14.28 20.46 -7.82
N ALA A 420 -13.11 20.79 -7.25
CA ALA A 420 -11.83 20.43 -7.85
C ALA A 420 -11.64 18.90 -7.96
N ALA A 421 -11.01 18.43 -9.03
CA ALA A 421 -10.68 17.02 -9.19
C ALA A 421 -9.79 16.52 -8.04
N ASN A 422 -9.85 15.23 -7.68
CA ASN A 422 -9.17 14.68 -6.50
C ASN A 422 -7.68 15.01 -6.43
N GLY A 423 -6.95 14.92 -7.56
CA GLY A 423 -5.54 15.30 -7.63
C GLY A 423 -5.29 16.80 -7.47
N ASP A 424 -6.27 17.63 -7.81
CA ASP A 424 -6.15 19.09 -7.85
C ASP A 424 -6.55 19.77 -6.53
N LYS A 425 -7.29 19.08 -5.64
CA LYS A 425 -7.81 19.67 -4.39
C LYS A 425 -6.76 20.35 -3.51
N ILE A 426 -5.57 19.75 -3.38
CA ILE A 426 -4.48 20.35 -2.58
C ILE A 426 -3.94 21.65 -3.22
N PHE A 427 -3.91 21.72 -4.55
CA PHE A 427 -3.50 22.90 -5.28
C PHE A 427 -4.58 23.99 -5.22
N ALA A 428 -5.84 23.61 -5.44
CA ALA A 428 -6.98 24.52 -5.31
C ALA A 428 -7.05 25.15 -3.90
N MET A 429 -6.88 24.32 -2.87
CA MET A 429 -6.84 24.77 -1.47
C MET A 429 -5.69 25.74 -1.20
N THR A 430 -4.46 25.38 -1.59
CA THR A 430 -3.30 26.25 -1.31
C THR A 430 -3.31 27.52 -2.14
N GLU A 431 -3.83 27.48 -3.36
CA GLU A 431 -4.06 28.68 -4.17
C GLU A 431 -5.09 29.61 -3.52
N PHE A 432 -6.22 29.07 -3.05
CA PHE A 432 -7.23 29.87 -2.34
C PHE A 432 -6.66 30.57 -1.10
N MET A 433 -5.81 29.87 -0.34
CA MET A 433 -5.17 30.44 0.86
C MET A 433 -4.14 31.54 0.54
N LEU A 434 -3.40 31.43 -0.57
CA LEU A 434 -2.20 32.23 -0.81
C LEU A 434 -2.36 33.29 -1.91
N ALA A 435 -3.21 33.07 -2.91
CA ALA A 435 -3.40 34.00 -4.01
C ALA A 435 -3.89 35.39 -3.56
N PRO A 436 -4.82 35.52 -2.57
CA PRO A 436 -5.22 36.83 -2.05
C PRO A 436 -4.09 37.60 -1.36
N ILE A 437 -3.06 36.90 -0.88
CA ILE A 437 -1.88 37.50 -0.23
C ILE A 437 -0.87 37.94 -1.30
N ALA A 438 -0.47 37.00 -2.17
CA ALA A 438 0.40 37.25 -3.30
C ALA A 438 0.39 36.07 -4.29
N GLN A 439 0.17 36.33 -5.58
CA GLN A 439 0.15 35.30 -6.62
C GLN A 439 1.45 34.47 -6.68
N PHE A 440 2.60 35.10 -6.42
CA PHE A 440 3.88 34.41 -6.40
C PHE A 440 3.99 33.37 -5.26
N LEU A 441 3.32 33.58 -4.11
CA LEU A 441 3.30 32.61 -3.02
C LEU A 441 2.45 31.38 -3.37
N ALA A 442 1.29 31.59 -3.98
CA ALA A 442 0.45 30.50 -4.48
C ALA A 442 1.20 29.64 -5.51
N TRP A 443 1.81 30.29 -6.51
CA TRP A 443 2.63 29.60 -7.52
C TRP A 443 3.82 28.88 -6.88
N GLY A 444 4.53 29.51 -5.95
CA GLY A 444 5.67 28.90 -5.24
C GLY A 444 5.25 27.66 -4.44
N MET A 445 4.08 27.70 -3.79
CA MET A 445 3.52 26.54 -3.09
C MET A 445 3.16 25.40 -4.06
N ALA A 446 2.55 25.72 -5.21
CA ALA A 446 2.27 24.73 -6.24
C ALA A 446 3.56 24.05 -6.74
N VAL A 447 4.65 24.80 -6.97
CA VAL A 447 5.96 24.24 -7.32
C VAL A 447 6.49 23.30 -6.24
N ILE A 448 6.39 23.68 -4.96
CA ILE A 448 6.81 22.84 -3.83
C ILE A 448 6.03 21.53 -3.82
N ILE A 449 4.71 21.57 -3.99
CA ILE A 449 3.86 20.38 -4.03
C ILE A 449 4.20 19.50 -5.24
N VAL A 450 4.42 20.09 -6.42
CA VAL A 450 4.84 19.34 -7.63
C VAL A 450 6.17 18.62 -7.41
N VAL A 451 7.16 19.29 -6.82
CA VAL A 451 8.47 18.68 -6.53
C VAL A 451 8.33 17.57 -5.49
N LEU A 452 7.58 17.82 -4.41
CA LEU A 452 7.29 16.82 -3.38
C LEU A 452 6.63 15.57 -4.00
N LEU A 453 5.58 15.76 -4.80
CA LEU A 453 4.89 14.70 -5.51
C LEU A 453 5.83 13.92 -6.44
N MET A 454 6.67 14.61 -7.20
CA MET A 454 7.67 13.97 -8.07
C MET A 454 8.61 13.08 -7.25
N THR A 455 9.08 13.53 -6.08
CA THR A 455 9.96 12.72 -5.23
C THR A 455 9.26 11.46 -4.70
N PHE A 456 7.98 11.53 -4.33
CA PHE A 456 7.22 10.33 -3.97
C PHE A 456 7.06 9.38 -5.14
N LEU A 457 6.62 9.89 -6.30
CA LEU A 457 6.36 9.07 -7.48
C LEU A 457 7.59 8.29 -7.92
N VAL A 458 8.73 8.97 -8.00
CA VAL A 458 10.02 8.39 -8.38
C VAL A 458 10.45 7.32 -7.37
N THR A 459 10.37 7.63 -6.07
CA THR A 459 10.79 6.71 -5.00
C THR A 459 9.91 5.47 -4.92
N SER A 460 8.58 5.64 -5.05
CA SER A 460 7.63 4.53 -5.02
C SER A 460 7.81 3.60 -6.23
N ALA A 461 7.93 4.15 -7.43
CA ALA A 461 8.13 3.35 -8.64
C ALA A 461 9.47 2.59 -8.64
N ASP A 462 10.55 3.23 -8.17
CA ASP A 462 11.89 2.62 -8.10
C ASP A 462 11.85 1.42 -7.14
N SER A 463 11.32 1.65 -5.93
CA SER A 463 11.23 0.63 -4.90
C SER A 463 10.34 -0.54 -5.33
N ALA A 464 9.25 -0.29 -6.06
CA ALA A 464 8.38 -1.32 -6.62
C ALA A 464 9.11 -2.22 -7.65
N VAL A 465 9.83 -1.60 -8.59
CA VAL A 465 10.64 -2.32 -9.59
C VAL A 465 11.69 -3.18 -8.91
N LEU A 466 12.32 -2.67 -7.85
CA LEU A 466 13.29 -3.43 -7.07
C LEU A 466 12.62 -4.63 -6.38
N ILE A 467 11.48 -4.47 -5.72
CA ILE A 467 10.83 -5.58 -5.00
C ILE A 467 10.38 -6.68 -5.95
N VAL A 468 9.77 -6.33 -7.09
CA VAL A 468 9.36 -7.32 -8.10
C VAL A 468 10.57 -8.12 -8.59
N ASN A 469 11.72 -7.48 -8.74
CA ASN A 469 12.96 -8.17 -9.09
C ASN A 469 13.46 -9.11 -7.98
N THR A 470 13.36 -8.72 -6.70
CA THR A 470 13.75 -9.60 -5.58
C THR A 470 12.87 -10.85 -5.51
N ILE A 471 11.55 -10.71 -5.67
CA ILE A 471 10.63 -11.87 -5.69
C ILE A 471 11.00 -12.80 -6.85
N ASN A 472 11.20 -12.25 -8.04
CA ASN A 472 11.58 -13.03 -9.22
C ASN A 472 12.98 -13.65 -9.12
N ALA A 473 13.88 -13.06 -8.34
CA ALA A 473 15.24 -13.55 -8.05
C ALA A 473 15.29 -14.52 -6.85
N ALA A 474 14.16 -15.15 -6.50
CA ALA A 474 14.07 -16.10 -5.39
C ALA A 474 14.55 -15.51 -4.04
N GLY A 475 14.37 -14.21 -3.83
CA GLY A 475 14.77 -13.52 -2.60
C GLY A 475 16.17 -12.92 -2.66
N ASP A 476 16.90 -13.06 -3.77
CA ASP A 476 18.20 -12.40 -3.94
C ASP A 476 18.05 -10.88 -4.03
N GLU A 477 18.89 -10.19 -3.26
CA GLU A 477 18.95 -8.74 -3.14
C GLU A 477 20.14 -8.13 -3.88
N GLY A 478 21.01 -8.96 -4.47
CA GLY A 478 22.21 -8.55 -5.18
C GLY A 478 21.95 -7.59 -6.36
N PRO A 479 23.02 -7.06 -6.99
CA PRO A 479 22.91 -6.08 -8.07
C PRO A 479 22.06 -6.62 -9.23
N LYS A 480 20.78 -6.24 -9.22
CA LYS A 480 19.76 -6.75 -10.14
C LYS A 480 20.17 -6.47 -11.57
N ALA A 481 20.11 -7.50 -12.40
CA ALA A 481 20.46 -7.40 -13.81
C ALA A 481 19.68 -6.23 -14.45
N ARG A 482 20.42 -5.20 -14.87
CA ARG A 482 19.90 -3.96 -15.49
C ARG A 482 18.76 -4.17 -16.51
N PRO A 483 18.77 -5.24 -17.35
CA PRO A 483 17.68 -5.47 -18.29
C PRO A 483 16.31 -5.71 -17.63
N HIS A 484 16.26 -6.35 -16.46
CA HIS A 484 15.00 -6.61 -15.77
C HIS A 484 14.43 -5.36 -15.11
N ILE A 485 15.29 -4.48 -14.60
CA ILE A 485 14.89 -3.16 -14.10
C ILE A 485 14.24 -2.36 -15.23
N LEU A 486 14.89 -2.29 -16.40
CA LEU A 486 14.35 -1.62 -17.59
C LEU A 486 13.00 -2.19 -18.03
N PHE A 487 12.87 -3.52 -18.07
CA PHE A 487 11.61 -4.17 -18.43
C PHE A 487 10.47 -3.77 -17.48
N TRP A 488 10.69 -3.86 -16.16
CA TRP A 488 9.63 -3.58 -15.19
C TRP A 488 9.28 -2.10 -15.12
N GLY A 489 10.26 -1.20 -15.30
CA GLY A 489 10.00 0.23 -15.44
C GLY A 489 9.12 0.55 -16.66
N ALA A 490 9.44 -0.04 -17.82
CA ALA A 490 8.62 0.13 -19.02
C ALA A 490 7.24 -0.52 -18.88
N ALA A 491 7.16 -1.74 -18.34
CA ALA A 491 5.91 -2.46 -18.14
C ALA A 491 4.96 -1.68 -17.21
N LEU A 492 5.48 -1.15 -16.09
CA LEU A 492 4.68 -0.36 -15.16
C LEU A 492 4.17 0.95 -15.80
N ALA A 493 5.01 1.65 -16.57
CA ALA A 493 4.60 2.82 -17.33
C ALA A 493 3.46 2.50 -18.31
N LEU A 494 3.57 1.38 -19.03
CA LEU A 494 2.58 0.95 -20.01
C LEU A 494 1.28 0.45 -19.36
N VAL A 495 1.35 -0.21 -18.21
CA VAL A 495 0.15 -0.60 -17.44
C VAL A 495 -0.62 0.65 -17.00
N VAL A 496 0.06 1.60 -16.37
CA VAL A 496 -0.59 2.83 -15.88
C VAL A 496 -1.14 3.65 -17.04
N GLY A 497 -0.32 3.89 -18.07
CA GLY A 497 -0.73 4.66 -19.24
C GLY A 497 -1.88 4.00 -20.01
N GLY A 498 -1.78 2.69 -20.27
CA GLY A 498 -2.81 1.95 -20.99
C GLY A 498 -4.17 1.95 -20.27
N LEU A 499 -4.17 1.77 -18.94
CA LEU A 499 -5.40 1.77 -18.15
C LEU A 499 -5.97 3.18 -17.94
N LEU A 500 -5.14 4.21 -17.72
CA LEU A 500 -5.62 5.59 -17.64
C LEU A 500 -6.24 6.03 -18.97
N ILE A 501 -5.62 5.68 -20.10
CA ILE A 501 -6.14 6.04 -21.43
C ILE A 501 -7.42 5.26 -21.76
N SER A 502 -7.54 3.99 -21.31
CA SER A 502 -8.70 3.16 -21.66
C SER A 502 -9.96 3.48 -20.85
N GLY A 503 -9.81 3.89 -19.58
CA GLY A 503 -10.96 4.15 -18.72
C GLY A 503 -10.63 4.90 -17.42
N GLY A 504 -9.56 5.72 -17.43
CA GLY A 504 -9.16 6.55 -16.31
C GLY A 504 -8.77 5.77 -15.05
N THR A 505 -8.84 6.44 -13.91
CA THR A 505 -8.56 5.82 -12.60
C THR A 505 -9.51 4.68 -12.26
N GLY A 506 -10.74 4.69 -12.79
CA GLY A 506 -11.71 3.61 -12.62
C GLY A 506 -11.27 2.27 -13.24
N ALA A 507 -10.64 2.31 -14.42
CA ALA A 507 -10.09 1.11 -15.06
C ALA A 507 -8.90 0.53 -14.26
N ILE A 508 -8.01 1.38 -13.73
CA ILE A 508 -6.92 0.91 -12.87
C ILE A 508 -7.47 0.30 -11.58
N GLN A 509 -8.41 1.00 -10.93
CA GLN A 509 -9.06 0.52 -9.71
C GLN A 509 -9.66 -0.86 -9.93
N THR A 510 -10.33 -1.03 -11.06
CA THR A 510 -10.93 -2.30 -11.42
C THR A 510 -9.91 -3.42 -11.58
N ALA A 511 -8.87 -3.19 -12.39
CA ALA A 511 -7.82 -4.18 -12.61
C ALA A 511 -7.12 -4.56 -11.30
N MET A 512 -6.88 -3.57 -10.43
CA MET A 512 -6.29 -3.77 -9.12
C MET A 512 -7.18 -4.61 -8.19
N VAL A 513 -8.48 -4.33 -8.11
CA VAL A 513 -9.42 -5.14 -7.29
C VAL A 513 -9.48 -6.59 -7.76
N ILE A 514 -9.44 -6.83 -9.08
CA ILE A 514 -9.37 -8.19 -9.63
C ILE A 514 -8.06 -8.88 -9.24
N GLY A 515 -6.92 -8.18 -9.39
CA GLY A 515 -5.60 -8.71 -9.08
C GLY A 515 -5.33 -8.93 -7.58
N ALA A 516 -5.95 -8.14 -6.72
CA ALA A 516 -5.81 -8.24 -5.27
C ALA A 516 -6.50 -9.48 -4.68
N LEU A 517 -7.59 -9.94 -5.30
CA LEU A 517 -8.41 -11.04 -4.78
C LEU A 517 -7.61 -12.34 -4.56
N PRO A 518 -6.88 -12.89 -5.56
CA PRO A 518 -6.09 -14.10 -5.32
C PRO A 518 -4.99 -13.88 -4.27
N PHE A 519 -4.41 -12.68 -4.20
CA PHE A 519 -3.38 -12.38 -3.21
C PHE A 519 -3.95 -12.24 -1.78
N SER A 520 -5.19 -11.77 -1.63
CA SER A 520 -5.87 -11.73 -0.33
C SER A 520 -6.00 -13.13 0.30
N ILE A 521 -6.22 -14.16 -0.53
CA ILE A 521 -6.26 -15.56 -0.10
C ILE A 521 -4.87 -16.01 0.35
N VAL A 522 -3.82 -15.65 -0.40
CA VAL A 522 -2.43 -15.91 0.00
C VAL A 522 -2.14 -15.29 1.38
N MET A 523 -2.52 -14.04 1.61
CA MET A 523 -2.34 -13.37 2.91
C MET A 523 -3.17 -13.99 4.05
N ALA A 524 -4.39 -14.45 3.78
CA ALA A 524 -5.16 -15.22 4.75
C ALA A 524 -4.43 -16.51 5.15
N LEU A 525 -3.85 -17.21 4.17
CA LEU A 525 -3.00 -18.37 4.44
C LEU A 525 -1.72 -18.01 5.21
N MET A 526 -1.14 -16.82 4.98
CA MET A 526 0.01 -16.32 5.75
C MET A 526 -0.33 -16.16 7.23
N CYS A 527 -1.53 -15.67 7.56
CA CYS A 527 -2.01 -15.58 8.94
C CYS A 527 -2.06 -16.97 9.59
N ILE A 528 -2.67 -17.94 8.91
CA ILE A 528 -2.77 -19.31 9.41
C ILE A 528 -1.37 -19.93 9.56
N ALA A 529 -0.48 -19.70 8.60
CA ALA A 529 0.89 -20.19 8.63
C ALA A 529 1.69 -19.61 9.82
N LEU A 530 1.58 -18.31 10.07
CA LEU A 530 2.21 -17.63 11.21
C LEU A 530 1.73 -18.22 12.54
N ILE A 531 0.41 -18.28 12.75
CA ILE A 531 -0.18 -18.82 13.98
C ILE A 531 0.26 -20.28 14.19
N LYS A 532 0.20 -21.10 13.13
CA LYS A 532 0.63 -22.50 13.17
C LYS A 532 2.12 -22.63 13.49
N ALA A 533 2.97 -21.80 12.90
CA ALA A 533 4.41 -21.85 13.12
C ALA A 533 4.76 -21.47 14.56
N ILE A 534 4.20 -20.36 15.05
CA ILE A 534 4.44 -19.82 16.40
C ILE A 534 3.90 -20.78 17.47
N PHE A 535 2.69 -21.31 17.29
CA PHE A 535 2.12 -22.30 18.20
C PHE A 535 2.98 -23.56 18.29
N ASN A 536 3.49 -24.05 17.15
CA ASN A 536 4.36 -25.21 17.14
C ASN A 536 5.76 -24.92 17.71
N ASP A 537 6.25 -23.68 17.64
CA ASP A 537 7.49 -23.30 18.32
C ASP A 537 7.38 -23.41 19.82
N GLY A 538 6.28 -22.95 20.42
CA GLY A 538 6.06 -23.15 21.86
C GLY A 538 6.08 -24.64 22.27
N ARG A 539 5.60 -25.52 21.39
CA ARG A 539 5.66 -26.98 21.61
C ARG A 539 7.06 -27.57 21.41
N ARG A 540 7.84 -27.01 20.48
CA ARG A 540 9.24 -27.39 20.22
C ARG A 540 10.13 -26.98 21.38
N GLU A 541 10.01 -25.73 21.84
CA GLU A 541 10.69 -25.21 23.03
C GLU A 541 10.43 -26.11 24.25
N ALA A 542 9.16 -26.46 24.49
CA ALA A 542 8.78 -27.36 25.60
C ALA A 542 9.35 -28.79 25.47
N ALA A 543 9.68 -29.22 24.25
CA ALA A 543 10.25 -30.53 23.95
C ALA A 543 11.78 -30.50 23.77
N GLY A 544 12.44 -29.35 23.97
CA GLY A 544 13.87 -29.18 23.73
C GLY A 544 14.29 -29.32 22.26
N VAL A 545 13.36 -29.09 21.32
CA VAL A 545 13.63 -29.15 19.88
C VAL A 545 13.97 -27.74 19.37
N PRO A 546 15.04 -27.56 18.57
CA PRO A 546 15.39 -26.27 17.97
C PRO A 546 14.25 -25.58 17.25
N THR A 547 14.20 -24.25 17.35
CA THR A 547 13.20 -23.42 16.65
C THR A 547 13.80 -22.43 15.66
N THR A 548 15.11 -22.19 15.72
CA THR A 548 15.81 -21.27 14.82
C THR A 548 16.76 -22.04 13.91
N PHE A 549 17.05 -21.49 12.72
CA PHE A 549 17.84 -22.20 11.71
C PHE A 549 19.28 -22.47 12.14
N ASP A 550 19.90 -21.55 12.87
CA ASP A 550 21.24 -21.68 13.43
C ASP A 550 21.36 -22.89 14.37
N GLN A 551 20.41 -23.06 15.28
CA GLN A 551 20.35 -24.21 16.18
C GLN A 551 20.13 -25.52 15.42
N ILE A 552 19.35 -25.49 14.33
CA ILE A 552 19.09 -26.67 13.50
C ILE A 552 20.36 -27.09 12.74
N ASP A 553 21.09 -26.12 12.20
CA ASP A 553 22.33 -26.37 11.48
C ASP A 553 23.43 -26.88 12.44
N GLU A 554 23.50 -26.34 13.67
CA GLU A 554 24.37 -26.84 14.73
C GLU A 554 24.06 -28.30 15.09
N ASP A 555 22.79 -28.64 15.37
CA ASP A 555 22.35 -30.01 15.69
C ASP A 555 22.63 -30.99 14.54
N MET A 556 22.42 -30.59 13.28
CA MET A 556 22.77 -31.41 12.12
C MET A 556 24.28 -31.63 11.98
N SER A 557 25.10 -30.64 12.33
CA SER A 557 26.56 -30.76 12.30
C SER A 557 27.14 -31.58 13.44
N ALA A 558 26.45 -31.63 14.59
CA ALA A 558 26.85 -32.35 15.79
C ALA A 558 26.44 -33.84 15.77
N SER A 559 25.49 -34.24 14.92
CA SER A 559 25.15 -35.65 14.71
C SER A 559 26.22 -36.32 13.84
N PRO A 560 26.93 -37.35 14.32
CA PRO A 560 27.83 -38.14 13.47
C PRO A 560 27.01 -38.68 12.30
N ALA A 561 27.56 -38.61 11.09
CA ALA A 561 27.01 -39.30 9.95
C ALA A 561 27.01 -40.82 10.25
N GLU A 562 25.84 -41.38 10.58
CA GLU A 562 25.63 -42.83 10.66
C GLU A 562 25.54 -43.47 9.27
#